data_AF-A0A660S9F0-F1
#
_entry.id   AF-A0A660S9F0-F1
#
_cell.length_a   1.000
_cell.length_b   1.000
_cell.length_c   1.000
_cell.angle_alpha   90.00
_cell.angle_beta   90.00
_cell.angle_gamma   90.00
#
_symmetry.space_group_name_H-M   'P 1'
#
loop_
_entity.id
_entity.type
_entity.pdbx_description
1 polymer ?
#
loop_
_entity_poly.entity_id
_entity_poly.type
_entity_poly.pdbx_seq_one_letter_code
_entity_poly.pdbx_strand_id
1 'polypeptide(L)'
;MAKFTFQLFNFDSLDIDEIIRLLPNHFSLIRKEGDTFLTVIFDDAIDEKEIIYLIDREFDRIYFLTGCKIDFSLIHIMYSDGRQQARCGIKCSINAIQKIPDNIGPQQWENNIDTQLKLWRLAHEDNIALGARVNLLFQIIEIEYPDNKNYPEYNDPKLEPSPMTEAKLLRHIVSHGKSPIKSSQLRKYCKFLGLRAEMHDPANPKFVDAINRRLPVITNLAKEIIEAKLTKI
;
A
#
# COMPACT_ATOMS: atom_id res chain seq x y z
N MET A 1 -3.58 0.08 32.45
CA MET A 1 -3.27 1.18 31.51
C MET A 1 -1.81 1.12 31.08
N ALA A 2 -1.55 0.68 29.85
CA ALA A 2 -0.25 0.74 29.21
C ALA A 2 -0.16 2.00 28.34
N LYS A 3 1.00 2.68 28.37
CA LYS A 3 1.24 3.89 27.58
C LYS A 3 2.52 3.74 26.76
N PHE A 4 2.38 3.89 25.46
CA PHE A 4 3.49 3.84 24.50
C PHE A 4 3.64 5.20 23.84
N THR A 5 4.88 5.70 23.79
CA THR A 5 5.19 6.96 23.13
C THR A 5 6.25 6.73 22.06
N PHE A 6 5.95 7.20 20.86
CA PHE A 6 6.76 7.07 19.67
C PHE A 6 7.14 8.46 19.16
N GLN A 7 8.39 8.62 18.74
CA GLN A 7 8.78 9.76 17.92
C GLN A 7 8.46 9.45 16.47
N LEU A 8 7.83 10.40 15.79
CA LEU A 8 7.51 10.31 14.37
C LEU A 8 8.54 11.07 13.55
N PHE A 9 8.90 10.51 12.41
CA PHE A 9 9.80 11.11 11.43
C PHE A 9 9.04 11.33 10.12
N ASN A 10 9.48 12.32 9.34
CA ASN A 10 8.87 12.72 8.07
C ASN A 10 7.41 13.21 8.22
N PHE A 11 7.11 13.84 9.35
CA PHE A 11 5.77 14.34 9.67
C PHE A 11 5.62 15.86 9.45
N ASP A 12 6.72 16.58 9.26
CA ASP A 12 6.74 18.06 9.23
C ASP A 12 5.85 18.67 8.16
N SER A 13 5.63 17.92 7.09
CA SER A 13 4.86 18.32 5.93
C SER A 13 3.38 17.89 6.02
N LEU A 14 2.99 17.16 7.07
CA LEU A 14 1.59 16.80 7.35
C LEU A 14 0.96 17.77 8.36
N ASP A 15 -0.32 18.08 8.14
CA ASP A 15 -1.13 18.82 9.09
C ASP A 15 -1.54 17.89 10.25
N ILE A 16 -1.14 18.26 11.47
CA ILE A 16 -1.39 17.44 12.66
C ILE A 16 -2.87 17.27 12.95
N ASP A 17 -3.68 18.30 12.71
CA ASP A 17 -5.12 18.30 12.99
C ASP A 17 -5.86 17.41 11.98
N GLU A 18 -5.44 17.45 10.71
CA GLU A 18 -5.96 16.53 9.68
C GLU A 18 -5.67 15.07 10.05
N ILE A 19 -4.46 14.77 10.53
CA ILE A 19 -4.09 13.41 10.93
C ILE A 19 -4.79 12.98 12.22
N ILE A 20 -4.90 13.84 13.24
CA ILE A 20 -5.62 13.53 14.49
C ILE A 20 -7.06 13.11 14.19
N ARG A 21 -7.73 13.78 13.27
CA ARG A 21 -9.10 13.45 12.84
C ARG A 21 -9.23 12.04 12.26
N LEU A 22 -8.17 11.52 11.63
CA LEU A 22 -8.17 10.17 11.07
C LEU A 22 -7.92 9.10 12.13
N LEU A 23 -7.16 9.41 13.18
CA LEU A 23 -6.68 8.41 14.12
C LEU A 23 -7.80 7.93 15.09
N PRO A 24 -7.71 6.69 15.59
CA PRO A 24 -8.59 6.23 16.65
C PRO A 24 -8.45 7.07 17.93
N ASN A 25 -9.50 7.15 18.75
CA ASN A 25 -9.53 7.99 19.96
C ASN A 25 -8.46 7.65 21.02
N HIS A 26 -7.85 6.46 20.95
CA HIS A 26 -6.77 6.04 21.85
C HIS A 26 -5.37 6.46 21.35
N PHE A 27 -5.30 7.15 20.22
CA PHE A 27 -4.10 7.77 19.68
C PHE A 27 -4.13 9.27 19.97
N SER A 28 -2.98 9.84 20.33
CA SER A 28 -2.81 11.27 20.54
C SER A 28 -1.50 11.73 19.93
N LEU A 29 -1.55 12.78 19.11
CA LEU A 29 -0.38 13.41 18.51
C LEU A 29 -0.07 14.72 19.24
N ILE A 30 1.21 14.95 19.53
CA ILE A 30 1.70 16.18 20.17
C ILE A 30 2.99 16.61 19.49
N ARG A 31 3.08 17.89 19.13
CA ARG A 31 4.34 18.50 18.66
C ARG A 31 5.05 19.21 19.83
N LYS A 32 6.32 18.89 20.08
CA LYS A 32 7.15 19.52 21.11
C LYS A 32 8.54 19.77 20.56
N GLU A 33 9.04 20.99 20.71
CA GLU A 33 10.42 21.36 20.34
C GLU A 33 10.81 21.03 18.89
N GLY A 34 9.82 21.02 17.98
CA GLY A 34 10.01 20.66 16.57
C GLY A 34 9.76 19.19 16.25
N ASP A 35 9.81 18.30 17.23
CA ASP A 35 9.51 16.89 17.07
C ASP A 35 8.01 16.60 17.20
N THR A 36 7.55 15.56 16.48
CA THR A 36 6.17 15.06 16.59
C THR A 36 6.17 13.71 17.31
N PHE A 37 5.31 13.58 18.32
CA PHE A 37 5.18 12.38 19.13
C PHE A 37 3.78 11.79 19.02
N LEU A 38 3.71 10.47 18.82
CA LEU A 38 2.48 9.69 18.93
C LEU A 38 2.44 8.99 20.28
N THR A 39 1.36 9.20 21.02
CA THR A 39 1.05 8.46 22.24
C THR A 39 -0.14 7.54 21.98
N VAL A 40 0.00 6.28 22.37
CA VAL A 40 -1.07 5.28 22.29
C VAL A 40 -1.36 4.76 23.70
N ILE A 41 -2.64 4.77 24.09
CA ILE A 41 -3.10 4.42 25.44
C ILE A 41 -4.09 3.27 25.36
N PHE A 42 -3.82 2.18 26.11
CA PHE A 42 -4.74 1.06 26.24
C PHE A 42 -5.03 0.77 27.71
N ASP A 43 -6.28 0.45 28.02
CA ASP A 43 -6.70 0.09 29.37
C ASP A 43 -6.16 -1.29 29.77
N ASP A 44 -6.22 -2.24 28.84
CA ASP A 44 -5.76 -3.61 28.99
C ASP A 44 -4.27 -3.81 28.74
N ALA A 45 -3.76 -4.97 29.14
CA ALA A 45 -2.39 -5.39 28.83
C ALA A 45 -2.30 -5.74 27.34
N ILE A 46 -1.51 -4.96 26.61
CA ILE A 46 -1.21 -5.15 25.18
C ILE A 46 0.31 -5.23 25.01
N ASP A 47 0.76 -6.10 24.10
CA ASP A 47 2.19 -6.27 23.85
C ASP A 47 2.75 -5.23 22.86
N GLU A 48 4.07 -5.05 22.86
CA GLU A 48 4.76 -4.09 21.98
C GLU A 48 4.52 -4.38 20.49
N LYS A 49 4.43 -5.66 20.10
CA LYS A 49 4.28 -6.06 18.69
C LYS A 49 2.89 -5.73 18.16
N GLU A 50 1.88 -5.93 18.99
CA GLU A 50 0.50 -5.60 18.68
C GLU A 50 0.36 -4.09 18.50
N ILE A 51 0.94 -3.28 19.39
CA ILE A 51 0.96 -1.81 19.23
C ILE A 51 1.66 -1.39 17.93
N ILE A 52 2.82 -1.96 17.63
CA ILE A 52 3.55 -1.66 16.39
C ILE A 52 2.69 -2.00 15.17
N TYR A 53 2.00 -3.14 15.17
CA TYR A 53 1.09 -3.53 14.09
C TYR A 53 -0.08 -2.53 13.94
N LEU A 54 -0.68 -2.08 15.04
CA LEU A 54 -1.78 -1.10 15.03
C LEU A 54 -1.33 0.27 14.49
N ILE A 55 -0.10 0.68 14.79
CA ILE A 55 0.49 1.92 14.24
C ILE A 55 0.82 1.75 12.76
N ASP A 56 1.47 0.64 12.39
CA ASP A 56 1.85 0.35 11.01
C ASP A 56 0.63 0.38 10.07
N ARG A 57 -0.50 -0.25 10.46
CA ARG A 57 -1.71 -0.24 9.61
C ARG A 57 -2.29 1.17 9.43
N GLU A 58 -2.30 2.00 10.47
CA GLU A 58 -2.77 3.38 10.36
C GLU A 58 -1.83 4.22 9.49
N PHE A 59 -0.53 3.97 9.57
CA PHE A 59 0.47 4.69 8.78
C PHE A 59 0.47 4.22 7.33
N ASP A 60 0.19 2.95 7.05
CA ASP A 60 -0.06 2.46 5.70
C ASP A 60 -1.30 3.12 5.09
N ARG A 61 -2.35 3.39 5.89
CA ARG A 61 -3.53 4.17 5.47
C ARG A 61 -3.19 5.63 5.20
N ILE A 62 -2.46 6.29 6.09
CA ILE A 62 -2.02 7.68 5.89
C ILE A 62 -1.16 7.78 4.63
N TYR A 63 -0.26 6.82 4.41
CA TYR A 63 0.55 6.74 3.20
C TYR A 63 -0.32 6.61 1.94
N PHE A 64 -1.36 5.77 1.96
CA PHE A 64 -2.30 5.66 0.85
C PHE A 64 -3.01 6.99 0.54
N LEU A 65 -3.46 7.71 1.57
CA LEU A 65 -4.20 8.96 1.43
C LEU A 65 -3.31 10.14 0.99
N THR A 66 -2.09 10.21 1.51
CA THR A 66 -1.24 11.40 1.40
C THR A 66 -0.04 11.20 0.49
N GLY A 67 0.40 9.97 0.27
CA GLY A 67 1.72 9.66 -0.31
C GLY A 67 2.88 9.82 0.67
N CYS A 68 2.63 10.22 1.92
CA CYS A 68 3.65 10.49 2.92
C CYS A 68 3.96 9.27 3.78
N LYS A 69 5.20 8.77 3.71
CA LYS A 69 5.66 7.66 4.55
C LYS A 69 6.12 8.18 5.90
N ILE A 70 5.32 7.91 6.94
CA ILE A 70 5.68 8.22 8.32
C ILE A 70 6.53 7.07 8.85
N ASP A 71 7.75 7.37 9.27
CA ASP A 71 8.55 6.45 10.06
C ASP A 71 8.36 6.75 11.55
N PHE A 72 8.54 5.75 12.41
CA PHE A 72 8.48 5.95 13.85
C PHE A 72 9.55 5.15 14.59
N SER A 73 9.80 5.55 15.83
CA SER A 73 10.63 4.81 16.79
C SER A 73 9.99 4.87 18.16
N LEU A 74 9.90 3.72 18.82
CA LEU A 74 9.41 3.63 20.20
C LEU A 74 10.45 4.23 21.13
N ILE A 75 10.16 5.40 21.70
CA ILE A 75 11.10 6.13 22.54
C ILE A 75 10.85 5.92 24.02
N HIS A 76 9.63 5.55 24.40
CA HIS A 76 9.26 5.39 25.81
C HIS A 76 8.10 4.41 25.98
N ILE A 77 8.29 3.42 26.85
CA ILE A 77 7.24 2.49 27.29
C ILE A 77 7.04 2.66 28.80
N MET A 78 5.78 2.81 29.23
CA MET A 78 5.41 2.70 30.64
C MET A 78 4.48 1.49 30.80
N TYR A 79 5.00 0.43 31.44
CA TYR A 79 4.24 -0.77 31.74
C TYR A 79 3.35 -0.56 32.98
N SER A 80 2.30 -1.38 33.11
CA SER A 80 1.37 -1.35 34.24
C SER A 80 2.03 -1.66 35.59
N ASP A 81 3.20 -2.32 35.58
CA ASP A 81 4.01 -2.65 36.75
C ASP A 81 5.05 -1.57 37.11
N GLY A 82 5.05 -0.43 36.40
CA GLY A 82 5.94 0.70 36.65
C GLY A 82 7.31 0.61 35.97
N ARG A 83 7.62 -0.46 35.22
CA ARG A 83 8.86 -0.54 34.43
C ARG A 83 8.87 0.47 33.29
N GLN A 84 10.06 1.00 32.99
CA GLN A 84 10.29 1.95 31.90
C GLN A 84 11.41 1.47 30.97
N GLN A 85 11.24 1.69 29.66
CA GLN A 85 12.27 1.46 28.65
C GLN A 85 12.32 2.64 27.68
N ALA A 86 13.53 3.08 27.33
CA ALA A 86 13.76 4.12 26.34
C ALA A 86 14.71 3.67 25.21
N ARG A 87 14.47 4.16 23.99
CA ARG A 87 15.33 3.94 22.80
C ARG A 87 15.41 5.23 21.99
N CYS A 88 16.47 5.42 21.19
CA CYS A 88 16.66 6.58 20.32
C CYS A 88 17.14 6.14 18.92
N GLY A 89 16.66 6.81 17.88
CA GLY A 89 17.02 6.56 16.48
C GLY A 89 16.78 7.79 15.61
N ILE A 90 17.44 7.86 14.45
CA ILE A 90 17.32 8.98 13.49
C ILE A 90 16.94 8.41 12.12
N LYS A 91 15.94 8.99 11.45
CA LYS A 91 15.50 8.64 10.10
C LYS A 91 15.08 9.89 9.32
N CYS A 92 15.33 9.91 8.01
CA CYS A 92 14.93 10.98 7.09
C CYS A 92 14.41 10.40 5.76
N SER A 93 13.32 10.97 5.22
CA SER A 93 12.83 10.72 3.86
C SER A 93 12.16 11.98 3.26
N ILE A 94 11.93 11.98 1.94
CA ILE A 94 11.30 13.09 1.20
C ILE A 94 9.99 12.57 0.60
N ASN A 95 8.88 13.27 0.83
CA ASN A 95 7.55 12.85 0.39
C ASN A 95 6.83 13.95 -0.41
N ALA A 96 6.04 13.55 -1.41
CA ALA A 96 5.04 14.41 -2.06
C ALA A 96 3.69 14.22 -1.35
N ILE A 97 2.98 15.31 -1.06
CA ILE A 97 1.78 15.26 -0.20
C ILE A 97 0.52 15.64 -0.98
N GLN A 98 -0.49 14.78 -0.84
CA GLN A 98 -1.85 15.01 -1.30
C GLN A 98 -2.73 15.42 -0.11
N LYS A 99 -3.70 16.30 -0.35
CA LYS A 99 -4.70 16.68 0.65
C LYS A 99 -5.61 15.49 0.96
N ILE A 100 -5.86 15.25 2.25
CA ILE A 100 -6.81 14.21 2.70
C ILE A 100 -8.25 14.67 2.38
N PRO A 101 -9.11 13.80 1.83
CA PRO A 101 -10.52 14.15 1.61
C PRO A 101 -11.26 14.43 2.93
N ASP A 102 -12.08 15.48 2.95
CA ASP A 102 -12.77 15.95 4.15
C ASP A 102 -13.84 14.95 4.65
N ASN A 103 -14.27 13.99 3.82
CA ASN A 103 -15.27 12.98 4.17
C ASN A 103 -14.67 11.67 4.72
N ILE A 104 -13.36 11.58 4.95
CA ILE A 104 -12.72 10.37 5.51
C ILE A 104 -12.56 10.50 7.03
N GLY A 105 -12.94 9.46 7.76
CA GLY A 105 -12.84 9.37 9.22
C GLY A 105 -11.97 8.23 9.73
N PRO A 106 -12.03 7.90 11.02
CA PRO A 106 -11.40 6.71 11.58
C PRO A 106 -11.83 5.44 10.85
N GLN A 107 -10.85 4.57 10.54
CA GLN A 107 -11.09 3.38 9.71
C GLN A 107 -11.73 2.26 10.53
N GLN A 108 -12.76 1.64 9.96
CA GLN A 108 -13.23 0.32 10.35
C GLN A 108 -12.39 -0.74 9.65
N TRP A 109 -11.63 -1.50 10.42
CA TRP A 109 -10.64 -2.46 9.94
C TRP A 109 -11.28 -3.81 9.57
N GLU A 110 -12.16 -3.79 8.57
CA GLU A 110 -12.90 -4.96 8.07
C GLU A 110 -12.51 -5.27 6.61
N ASN A 111 -12.92 -6.44 6.11
CA ASN A 111 -12.82 -6.80 4.68
C ASN A 111 -11.40 -6.72 4.08
N ASN A 112 -10.38 -7.11 4.87
CA ASN A 112 -8.97 -7.19 4.48
C ASN A 112 -8.31 -5.85 4.07
N ILE A 113 -8.90 -4.71 4.44
CA ILE A 113 -8.39 -3.39 4.05
C ILE A 113 -6.97 -3.13 4.59
N ASP A 114 -6.62 -3.67 5.75
CA ASP A 114 -5.28 -3.62 6.34
C ASP A 114 -4.24 -4.28 5.42
N THR A 115 -4.55 -5.47 4.92
CA THR A 115 -3.68 -6.22 4.01
C THR A 115 -3.56 -5.50 2.68
N GLN A 116 -4.65 -4.97 2.14
CA GLN A 116 -4.65 -4.22 0.87
C GLN A 116 -3.81 -2.94 0.96
N LEU A 117 -3.92 -2.19 2.07
CA LEU A 117 -3.09 -1.01 2.33
C LEU A 117 -1.60 -1.38 2.48
N LYS A 118 -1.30 -2.50 3.14
CA LYS A 118 0.09 -3.00 3.25
C LYS A 118 0.70 -3.31 1.89
N LEU A 119 -0.05 -4.01 1.04
CA LEU A 119 0.35 -4.35 -0.32
C LEU A 119 0.54 -3.09 -1.17
N TRP A 120 -0.35 -2.10 -1.03
CA TRP A 120 -0.21 -0.81 -1.69
C TRP A 120 1.11 -0.14 -1.31
N ARG A 121 1.40 -0.02 -0.01
CA ARG A 121 2.63 0.57 0.49
C ARG A 121 3.86 -0.18 -0.01
N LEU A 122 3.85 -1.52 0.01
CA LEU A 122 4.93 -2.35 -0.54
C LEU A 122 5.15 -2.10 -2.04
N ALA A 123 4.08 -1.98 -2.83
CA ALA A 123 4.17 -1.78 -4.28
C ALA A 123 4.82 -0.44 -4.66
N HIS A 124 4.78 0.54 -3.76
CA HIS A 124 5.32 1.88 -3.95
C HIS A 124 6.65 2.12 -3.23
N GLU A 125 7.28 1.08 -2.66
CA GLU A 125 8.64 1.22 -2.14
C GLU A 125 9.66 1.55 -3.24
N ASP A 126 10.66 2.33 -2.86
CA ASP A 126 11.78 2.65 -3.74
C ASP A 126 12.50 1.39 -4.19
N ASN A 127 12.98 1.39 -5.44
CA ASN A 127 13.76 0.29 -6.04
C ASN A 127 13.05 -1.07 -6.11
N ILE A 128 11.73 -1.14 -5.93
CA ILE A 128 11.00 -2.38 -6.17
C ILE A 128 11.05 -2.77 -7.65
N ALA A 129 11.35 -4.05 -7.91
CA ALA A 129 11.37 -4.58 -9.27
C ALA A 129 9.98 -4.47 -9.91
N LEU A 130 9.91 -4.09 -11.19
CA LEU A 130 8.64 -3.85 -11.90
C LEU A 130 7.67 -5.04 -11.81
N GLY A 131 8.16 -6.27 -11.95
CA GLY A 131 7.33 -7.46 -11.81
C GLY A 131 6.77 -7.64 -10.39
N ALA A 132 7.56 -7.33 -9.36
CA ALA A 132 7.10 -7.38 -7.97
C ALA A 132 6.03 -6.30 -7.71
N ARG A 133 6.21 -5.08 -8.22
CA ARG A 133 5.20 -4.01 -8.17
C ARG A 133 3.87 -4.45 -8.77
N VAL A 134 3.89 -4.97 -10.00
CA VAL A 134 2.69 -5.48 -10.68
C VAL A 134 2.04 -6.61 -9.88
N ASN A 135 2.82 -7.54 -9.33
CA ASN A 135 2.29 -8.65 -8.54
C ASN A 135 1.61 -8.17 -7.24
N LEU A 136 2.21 -7.23 -6.52
CA LEU A 136 1.64 -6.66 -5.30
C LEU A 136 0.34 -5.89 -5.57
N LEU A 137 0.30 -5.10 -6.65
CA LEU A 137 -0.92 -4.40 -7.06
C LEU A 137 -2.01 -5.38 -7.48
N PHE A 138 -1.65 -6.46 -8.18
CA PHE A 138 -2.60 -7.50 -8.55
C PHE A 138 -3.16 -8.24 -7.33
N GLN A 139 -2.35 -8.48 -6.30
CA GLN A 139 -2.82 -9.13 -5.06
C GLN A 139 -3.93 -8.34 -4.36
N ILE A 140 -3.92 -7.00 -4.44
CA ILE A 140 -5.02 -6.16 -3.93
C ILE A 140 -6.34 -6.50 -4.64
N ILE A 141 -6.28 -6.66 -5.96
CA ILE A 141 -7.42 -7.01 -6.82
C ILE A 141 -7.87 -8.45 -6.57
N GLU A 142 -6.93 -9.39 -6.43
CA GLU A 142 -7.21 -10.82 -6.22
C GLU A 142 -7.86 -11.09 -4.87
N ILE A 143 -7.51 -10.33 -3.82
CA ILE A 143 -8.17 -10.40 -2.50
C ILE A 143 -9.67 -10.06 -2.62
N GLU A 144 -10.03 -9.08 -3.45
CA GLU A 144 -11.43 -8.67 -3.65
C GLU A 144 -12.17 -9.59 -4.61
N TYR A 145 -11.49 -10.03 -5.67
CA TYR A 145 -12.07 -10.78 -6.78
C TYR A 145 -11.28 -12.06 -7.05
N PRO A 146 -11.33 -13.08 -6.16
CA PRO A 146 -10.52 -14.29 -6.29
C PRO A 146 -10.97 -15.20 -7.45
N ASP A 147 -12.26 -15.14 -7.82
CA ASP A 147 -12.82 -16.04 -8.82
C ASP A 147 -12.41 -15.66 -10.25
N ASN A 148 -12.02 -16.67 -11.04
CA ASN A 148 -11.68 -16.50 -12.46
C ASN A 148 -12.81 -15.88 -13.30
N LYS A 149 -14.07 -16.03 -12.89
CA LYS A 149 -15.24 -15.47 -13.59
C LYS A 149 -15.28 -13.93 -13.59
N ASN A 150 -14.57 -13.29 -12.65
CA ASN A 150 -14.47 -11.83 -12.56
C ASN A 150 -13.56 -11.22 -13.63
N TYR A 151 -12.90 -12.07 -14.43
CA TYR A 151 -11.93 -11.67 -15.44
C TYR A 151 -12.42 -12.14 -16.82
N PRO A 152 -13.16 -11.29 -17.56
CA PRO A 152 -13.64 -11.61 -18.90
C PRO A 152 -12.53 -12.09 -19.83
N GLU A 153 -12.84 -13.00 -20.75
CA GLU A 153 -11.84 -13.50 -21.70
C GLU A 153 -11.35 -12.43 -22.67
N TYR A 154 -10.04 -12.37 -22.90
CA TYR A 154 -9.46 -11.48 -23.90
C TYR A 154 -9.36 -12.13 -25.28
N ASN A 155 -10.27 -11.77 -26.18
CA ASN A 155 -10.46 -12.47 -27.45
C ASN A 155 -9.98 -11.75 -28.71
N ASP A 156 -9.84 -10.42 -28.69
CA ASP A 156 -9.40 -9.63 -29.86
C ASP A 156 -8.13 -8.79 -29.53
N PRO A 157 -6.97 -9.08 -30.15
CA PRO A 157 -5.74 -8.32 -29.94
C PRO A 157 -5.78 -6.87 -30.47
N LYS A 158 -6.85 -6.45 -31.16
CA LYS A 158 -7.03 -5.07 -31.63
C LYS A 158 -7.77 -4.18 -30.64
N LEU A 159 -8.45 -4.79 -29.66
CA LEU A 159 -9.21 -4.06 -28.66
C LEU A 159 -8.42 -4.01 -27.35
N GLU A 160 -8.64 -2.94 -26.60
CA GLU A 160 -8.14 -2.84 -25.23
C GLU A 160 -8.90 -3.84 -24.35
N PRO A 161 -8.21 -4.64 -23.50
CA PRO A 161 -8.88 -5.52 -22.55
C PRO A 161 -9.65 -4.71 -21.50
N SER A 162 -10.60 -5.33 -20.80
CA SER A 162 -11.16 -4.70 -19.60
C SER A 162 -10.06 -4.54 -18.53
N PRO A 163 -10.13 -3.52 -17.64
CA PRO A 163 -9.09 -3.29 -16.63
C PRO A 163 -8.81 -4.51 -15.74
N MET A 164 -9.85 -5.24 -15.33
CA MET A 164 -9.74 -6.49 -14.57
C MET A 164 -8.94 -7.55 -15.33
N THR A 165 -9.33 -7.82 -16.58
CA THR A 165 -8.66 -8.80 -17.44
C THR A 165 -7.23 -8.38 -17.72
N GLU A 166 -7.00 -7.10 -17.98
CA GLU A 166 -5.67 -6.56 -18.25
C GLU A 166 -4.74 -6.71 -17.04
N ALA A 167 -5.20 -6.37 -15.84
CA ALA A 167 -4.42 -6.55 -14.62
C ALA A 167 -3.95 -8.01 -14.45
N LYS A 168 -4.84 -8.97 -14.71
CA LYS A 168 -4.52 -10.40 -14.71
C LYS A 168 -3.52 -10.79 -15.79
N LEU A 169 -3.67 -10.28 -17.00
CA LEU A 169 -2.75 -10.54 -18.10
C LEU A 169 -1.37 -9.92 -17.85
N LEU A 170 -1.29 -8.70 -17.31
CA LEU A 170 -0.04 -8.05 -16.89
C LEU A 170 0.67 -8.88 -15.83
N ARG A 171 -0.04 -9.31 -14.77
CA ARG A 171 0.50 -10.20 -13.73
C ARG A 171 1.08 -11.48 -14.33
N HIS A 172 0.36 -12.12 -15.25
CA HIS A 172 0.85 -13.32 -15.93
C HIS A 172 2.10 -13.05 -16.77
N ILE A 173 2.12 -11.94 -17.51
CA ILE A 173 3.27 -11.55 -18.33
C ILE A 173 4.52 -11.34 -17.46
N VAL A 174 4.41 -10.68 -16.31
CA VAL A 174 5.57 -10.42 -15.43
C VAL A 174 5.96 -11.61 -14.55
N SER A 175 5.03 -12.53 -14.28
CA SER A 175 5.27 -13.69 -13.42
C SER A 175 5.84 -14.91 -14.16
N HIS A 176 5.60 -15.03 -15.47
CA HIS A 176 6.05 -16.18 -16.24
C HIS A 176 7.47 -15.97 -16.78
N GLY A 177 8.44 -16.57 -16.10
CA GLY A 177 9.83 -16.65 -16.55
C GLY A 177 10.06 -17.71 -17.64
N LYS A 178 10.92 -17.36 -18.60
CA LYS A 178 11.70 -18.22 -19.52
C LYS A 178 11.00 -19.34 -20.32
N SER A 179 9.68 -19.47 -20.26
CA SER A 179 8.93 -20.48 -21.02
C SER A 179 8.08 -19.83 -22.11
N PRO A 180 7.91 -20.46 -23.28
CA PRO A 180 7.02 -19.96 -24.31
C PRO A 180 5.60 -19.76 -23.77
N ILE A 181 4.98 -18.64 -24.11
CA ILE A 181 3.60 -18.33 -23.71
C ILE A 181 2.66 -19.34 -24.36
N LYS A 182 2.08 -20.24 -23.54
CA LYS A 182 1.12 -21.26 -24.02
C LYS A 182 -0.30 -20.70 -24.16
N SER A 183 -0.70 -19.77 -23.28
CA SER A 183 -2.05 -19.19 -23.27
C SER A 183 -2.35 -18.39 -24.55
N SER A 184 -3.45 -18.70 -25.23
CA SER A 184 -3.89 -17.97 -26.43
C SER A 184 -4.22 -16.51 -26.12
N GLN A 185 -4.87 -16.23 -24.97
CA GLN A 185 -5.19 -14.88 -24.53
C GLN A 185 -3.92 -14.05 -24.27
N LEU A 186 -2.92 -14.66 -23.62
CA LEU A 186 -1.68 -13.97 -23.29
C LEU A 186 -0.87 -13.65 -24.56
N ARG A 187 -0.89 -14.52 -25.59
CA ARG A 187 -0.31 -14.21 -26.91
C ARG A 187 -1.02 -13.06 -27.61
N LYS A 188 -2.35 -13.03 -27.58
CA LYS A 188 -3.15 -11.92 -28.13
C LYS A 188 -2.78 -10.62 -27.41
N TYR A 189 -2.61 -10.67 -26.10
CA TYR A 189 -2.25 -9.50 -25.31
C TYR A 189 -0.81 -9.02 -25.58
N CYS A 190 0.18 -9.92 -25.71
CA CYS A 190 1.51 -9.53 -26.17
C CYS A 190 1.45 -8.83 -27.54
N LYS A 191 0.64 -9.33 -28.48
CA LYS A 191 0.43 -8.69 -29.79
C LYS A 191 -0.18 -7.29 -29.64
N PHE A 192 -1.17 -7.11 -28.79
CA PHE A 192 -1.76 -5.80 -28.47
C PHE A 192 -0.70 -4.81 -27.95
N LEU A 193 0.19 -5.27 -27.06
CA LEU A 193 1.30 -4.47 -26.52
C LEU A 193 2.44 -4.22 -27.54
N GLY A 194 2.36 -4.77 -28.74
CA GLY A 194 3.46 -4.72 -29.72
C GLY A 194 4.70 -5.52 -29.29
N LEU A 195 4.51 -6.49 -28.38
CA LEU A 195 5.55 -7.39 -27.89
C LEU A 195 5.52 -8.71 -28.67
N ARG A 196 6.70 -9.33 -28.80
CA ARG A 196 6.75 -10.72 -29.23
C ARG A 196 6.17 -11.60 -28.13
N ALA A 197 5.49 -12.67 -28.52
CA ALA A 197 4.96 -13.69 -27.59
C ALA A 197 6.09 -14.60 -27.07
N GLU A 198 7.16 -13.97 -26.60
CA GLU A 198 8.39 -14.58 -26.11
C GLU A 198 8.48 -14.33 -24.60
N MET A 199 9.57 -14.80 -23.98
CA MET A 199 9.75 -14.80 -22.54
C MET A 199 9.79 -13.38 -21.96
N HIS A 200 9.33 -13.21 -20.72
CA HIS A 200 9.60 -12.00 -19.94
C HIS A 200 11.11 -11.79 -19.84
N ASP A 201 11.59 -10.68 -20.39
CA ASP A 201 12.98 -10.24 -20.31
C ASP A 201 13.03 -8.87 -19.62
N PRO A 202 13.38 -8.82 -18.31
CA PRO A 202 13.50 -7.55 -17.60
C PRO A 202 14.66 -6.69 -18.12
N ALA A 203 15.59 -7.26 -18.89
CA ALA A 203 16.66 -6.51 -19.54
C ALA A 203 16.23 -5.91 -20.90
N ASN A 204 15.06 -6.28 -21.43
CA ASN A 204 14.56 -5.74 -22.69
C ASN A 204 13.84 -4.39 -22.46
N PRO A 205 14.40 -3.26 -22.94
CA PRO A 205 13.81 -1.94 -22.68
C PRO A 205 12.41 -1.77 -23.28
N LYS A 206 12.12 -2.42 -24.42
CA LYS A 206 10.79 -2.37 -25.04
C LYS A 206 9.75 -3.05 -24.19
N PHE A 207 10.14 -4.13 -23.52
CA PHE A 207 9.27 -4.85 -22.61
C PHE A 207 8.96 -4.01 -21.38
N VAL A 208 10.00 -3.48 -20.73
CA VAL A 208 9.88 -2.60 -19.57
C VAL A 208 9.01 -1.37 -19.89
N ASP A 209 9.25 -0.73 -21.04
CA ASP A 209 8.44 0.40 -21.51
C ASP A 209 6.97 0.02 -21.71
N ALA A 210 6.69 -1.10 -22.39
CA ALA A 210 5.33 -1.56 -22.63
C ALA A 210 4.57 -1.83 -21.32
N ILE A 211 5.22 -2.46 -20.32
CA ILE A 211 4.62 -2.69 -19.01
C ILE A 211 4.44 -1.38 -18.25
N ASN A 212 5.43 -0.48 -18.25
CA ASN A 212 5.31 0.83 -17.58
C ASN A 212 4.16 1.67 -18.14
N ARG A 213 3.92 1.64 -19.46
CA ARG A 213 2.79 2.34 -20.09
C ARG A 213 1.42 1.82 -19.63
N ARG A 214 1.35 0.57 -19.17
CA ARG A 214 0.11 -0.09 -18.72
C ARG A 214 0.02 -0.25 -17.21
N LEU A 215 1.09 0.04 -16.47
CA LEU A 215 1.11 0.09 -15.01
C LEU A 215 0.00 0.97 -14.40
N PRO A 216 -0.38 2.12 -15.00
CA PRO A 216 -1.51 2.91 -14.49
C PRO A 216 -2.84 2.14 -14.44
N VAL A 217 -3.09 1.19 -15.35
CA VAL A 217 -4.35 0.43 -15.38
C VAL A 217 -4.53 -0.38 -14.09
N ILE A 218 -3.51 -1.15 -13.72
CA ILE A 218 -3.55 -1.96 -12.49
C ILE A 218 -3.45 -1.11 -11.23
N THR A 219 -2.71 0.01 -11.29
CA THR A 219 -2.57 0.93 -10.14
C THR A 219 -3.90 1.61 -9.83
N ASN A 220 -4.60 2.13 -10.84
CA ASN A 220 -5.89 2.79 -10.66
C ASN A 220 -6.95 1.81 -10.18
N LEU A 221 -7.01 0.61 -10.75
CA LEU A 221 -7.95 -0.43 -10.33
C LEU A 221 -7.72 -0.85 -8.86
N ALA A 222 -6.46 -1.06 -8.45
CA ALA A 222 -6.14 -1.35 -7.05
C ALA A 222 -6.51 -0.18 -6.13
N LYS A 223 -6.29 1.06 -6.58
CA LYS A 223 -6.65 2.29 -5.85
C LYS A 223 -8.16 2.37 -5.63
N GLU A 224 -8.96 2.19 -6.68
CA GLU A 224 -10.43 2.21 -6.64
C GLU A 224 -10.99 1.18 -5.66
N ILE A 225 -10.42 -0.02 -5.63
CA ILE A 225 -10.81 -1.09 -4.68
C ILE A 225 -10.56 -0.67 -3.23
N ILE A 226 -9.41 -0.05 -2.94
CA ILE A 226 -9.09 0.44 -1.60
C ILE A 226 -10.01 1.63 -1.23
N GLU A 227 -10.19 2.59 -2.13
CA GLU A 227 -11.03 3.77 -1.90
C GLU A 227 -12.50 3.42 -1.61
N ALA A 228 -13.01 2.36 -2.25
CA ALA A 228 -14.36 1.85 -2.01
C ALA A 228 -14.56 1.33 -0.57
N LYS A 229 -13.48 0.97 0.13
CA LYS A 229 -13.49 0.39 1.49
C LYS A 229 -13.09 1.36 2.59
N LEU A 230 -12.63 2.56 2.24
CA LEU A 230 -12.31 3.57 3.23
C LEU A 230 -13.58 4.03 3.95
N THR A 231 -13.49 4.18 5.27
CA THR A 231 -14.62 4.66 6.08
C THR A 231 -14.91 6.13 5.78
N LYS A 232 -16.14 6.40 5.33
CA LYS A 232 -16.65 7.75 5.02
C LYS A 232 -17.55 8.23 6.17
N ILE A 233 -17.48 9.53 6.46
CA ILE A 233 -18.33 10.23 7.44
C ILE A 233 -19.52 10.87 6.72
#